data_AF-A0A372RTN1-F1
#
_entry.id   AF-A0A372RTN1-F1
#
_cell.length_a   1.000
_cell.length_b   1.000
_cell.length_c   1.000
_cell.angle_alpha   90.00
_cell.angle_beta   90.00
_cell.angle_gamma   90.00
#
_symmetry.space_group_name_H-M   'P 1'
#
loop_
_entity.id
_entity.type
_entity.pdbx_description
1 polymer ?
#
loop_
_entity_poly.entity_id
_entity_poly.type
_entity_poly.pdbx_seq_one_letter_code
_entity_poly.pdbx_strand_id
1 'polypeptide(L)'
;MSLSSADEAVLQAIVESLLPLKYCIPELSLVMDGTKLKGFGRFGYSDIFILKGIGNNNVSLELKYISLVGLIKNQKNKFNANDLERLDKIIEEEDEEVLLKRSYTYWSKENKEYKQTTIGEVLDNGINQLKLYMNIISKGKTIDYYSSGIFDKRIKVTKSNPNKLKGFVILVIGFRRILLRSVEEVISNYLYAKI
;
A
#
# COMPACT_ATOMS: atom_id res chain seq x y z
N MET A 1 -4.32 13.56 -16.78
CA MET A 1 -4.76 12.27 -16.20
C MET A 1 -6.27 12.17 -16.37
N SER A 2 -6.80 11.02 -16.81
CA SER A 2 -8.25 10.82 -16.86
C SER A 2 -8.77 10.44 -15.47
N LEU A 3 -9.91 11.01 -15.05
CA LEU A 3 -10.60 10.63 -13.81
C LEU A 3 -10.99 9.15 -13.77
N SER A 4 -11.09 8.51 -14.94
CA SER A 4 -11.55 7.13 -15.09
C SER A 4 -10.47 6.06 -15.03
N SER A 5 -9.20 6.41 -15.20
CA SER A 5 -8.12 5.44 -15.45
C SER A 5 -7.02 5.43 -14.39
N ALA A 6 -7.08 6.31 -13.39
CA ALA A 6 -6.13 6.25 -12.29
C ALA A 6 -6.38 5.00 -11.43
N ASP A 7 -5.28 4.40 -10.97
CA ASP A 7 -5.23 3.18 -10.17
C ASP A 7 -4.03 3.24 -9.21
N GLU A 8 -3.77 2.14 -8.49
CA GLU A 8 -2.66 2.05 -7.53
C GLU A 8 -1.29 2.21 -8.19
N ALA A 9 -1.10 1.75 -9.43
CA ALA A 9 0.16 1.89 -10.14
C ALA A 9 0.45 3.37 -10.48
N VAL A 10 -0.58 4.12 -10.88
CA VAL A 10 -0.48 5.58 -11.08
C VAL A 10 -0.16 6.27 -9.76
N LEU A 11 -0.84 5.91 -8.67
CA LEU A 11 -0.57 6.46 -7.33
C LEU A 11 0.88 6.20 -6.91
N GLN A 12 1.36 4.97 -7.08
CA GLN A 12 2.73 4.59 -6.75
C GLN A 12 3.74 5.41 -7.55
N ALA A 13 3.56 5.56 -8.86
CA ALA A 13 4.44 6.39 -9.69
C ALA A 13 4.49 7.85 -9.21
N ILE A 14 3.35 8.42 -8.79
CA ILE A 14 3.29 9.77 -8.22
C ILE A 14 4.08 9.82 -6.90
N VAL A 15 3.82 8.92 -5.96
CA VAL A 15 4.51 8.91 -4.66
C VAL A 15 6.02 8.71 -4.84
N GLU A 16 6.44 7.79 -5.69
CA GLU A 16 7.85 7.56 -6.01
C GLU A 16 8.53 8.81 -6.58
N SER A 17 7.83 9.57 -7.44
CA SER A 17 8.37 10.81 -8.04
C SER A 17 8.58 11.94 -7.03
N LEU A 18 7.85 11.91 -5.91
CA LEU A 18 7.95 12.91 -4.84
C LEU A 18 9.00 12.53 -3.78
N LEU A 19 9.37 11.25 -3.70
CA LEU A 19 10.31 10.75 -2.71
C LEU A 19 11.77 10.82 -3.21
N PRO A 20 12.75 11.12 -2.34
CA PRO A 20 14.15 11.06 -2.74
C PRO A 20 14.55 9.62 -3.11
N LEU A 21 14.89 9.39 -4.39
CA LEU A 21 15.24 8.08 -4.94
C LEU A 21 16.38 7.37 -4.20
N LYS A 22 17.25 8.12 -3.52
CA LYS A 22 18.36 7.58 -2.70
C LYS A 22 17.85 6.71 -1.54
N TYR A 23 16.68 7.00 -0.99
CA TYR A 23 16.15 6.33 0.20
C TYR A 23 14.93 5.46 -0.12
N CYS A 24 14.37 5.56 -1.32
CA CYS A 24 13.19 4.80 -1.73
C CYS A 24 13.57 3.43 -2.32
N ILE A 25 12.91 2.38 -1.83
CA ILE A 25 12.91 1.02 -2.40
C ILE A 25 11.45 0.67 -2.74
N PRO A 26 11.02 0.88 -3.98
CA PRO A 26 9.69 0.47 -4.41
C PRO A 26 9.62 -1.05 -4.55
N GLU A 27 8.46 -1.63 -4.25
CA GLU A 27 8.18 -3.06 -4.29
C GLU A 27 9.25 -3.88 -3.57
N LEU A 28 9.48 -3.57 -2.28
CA LEU A 28 10.46 -4.31 -1.47
C LEU A 28 10.04 -5.78 -1.41
N SER A 29 10.90 -6.64 -1.96
CA SER A 29 10.61 -8.07 -2.10
C SER A 29 10.80 -8.82 -0.77
N LEU A 30 9.79 -9.58 -0.37
CA LEU A 30 9.74 -10.30 0.91
C LEU A 30 9.43 -11.79 0.69
N VAL A 31 10.03 -12.66 1.51
CA VAL A 31 9.53 -14.01 1.76
C VAL A 31 8.59 -13.92 2.96
N MET A 32 7.29 -14.01 2.69
CA MET A 32 6.25 -13.93 3.71
C MET A 32 6.24 -15.21 4.54
N ASP A 33 6.17 -16.35 3.84
CA ASP A 33 6.13 -17.67 4.46
C ASP A 33 6.82 -18.68 3.53
N GLY A 34 8.03 -19.08 3.90
CA GLY A 34 8.84 -19.99 3.10
C GLY A 34 8.31 -21.43 3.04
N THR A 35 7.31 -21.77 3.86
CA THR A 35 6.64 -23.09 3.82
C THR A 35 5.60 -23.19 2.71
N LYS A 36 5.10 -22.05 2.19
CA LYS A 36 4.08 -22.03 1.15
C LYS A 36 4.66 -22.25 -0.25
N LEU A 37 3.82 -22.79 -1.14
CA LEU A 37 4.16 -22.90 -2.56
C LEU A 37 4.20 -21.52 -3.23
N LYS A 38 5.01 -21.41 -4.29
CA LYS A 38 5.06 -20.18 -5.10
C LYS A 38 3.67 -19.88 -5.66
N GLY A 39 3.24 -18.63 -5.54
CA GLY A 39 1.90 -18.18 -5.95
C GLY A 39 0.83 -18.29 -4.86
N PHE A 40 1.10 -18.98 -3.75
CA PHE A 40 0.14 -19.18 -2.65
C PHE A 40 0.51 -18.38 -1.40
N GLY A 41 0.98 -17.15 -1.57
CA GLY A 41 1.37 -16.28 -0.45
C GLY A 41 2.76 -16.54 0.13
N ARG A 42 3.63 -17.26 -0.60
CA ARG A 42 5.06 -17.40 -0.24
C ARG A 42 5.80 -16.07 -0.26
N PHE A 43 5.48 -15.23 -1.25
CA PHE A 43 6.14 -13.95 -1.49
C PHE A 43 5.17 -12.80 -1.27
N GLY A 44 5.74 -11.63 -0.96
CA GLY A 44 5.02 -10.37 -0.82
C GLY A 44 5.90 -9.22 -1.29
N TYR A 45 5.27 -8.11 -1.63
CA TYR A 45 5.95 -6.90 -2.07
C TYR A 45 5.35 -5.76 -1.27
N SER A 46 6.16 -5.10 -0.45
CA SER A 46 5.72 -3.86 0.20
C SER A 46 5.85 -2.73 -0.81
N ASP A 47 4.78 -1.95 -0.98
CA ASP A 47 4.69 -0.96 -2.07
C ASP A 47 5.88 0.00 -2.08
N ILE A 48 6.16 0.66 -0.97
CA ILE A 48 7.33 1.53 -0.84
C ILE A 48 7.98 1.39 0.52
N PHE A 49 9.26 1.03 0.53
CA PHE A 49 10.10 1.05 1.73
C PHE A 49 11.09 2.22 1.68
N ILE A 50 10.98 3.12 2.64
CA ILE A 50 11.84 4.30 2.78
C ILE A 50 12.88 4.01 3.86
N LEU A 51 14.13 3.99 3.43
CA LEU A 51 15.28 3.84 4.30
C LEU A 51 15.45 5.08 5.17
N LYS A 52 15.93 4.86 6.40
CA LYS A 52 16.37 5.92 7.28
C LYS A 52 17.52 6.69 6.62
N GLY A 53 17.19 7.82 5.99
CA GLY A 53 18.13 8.79 5.46
C GLY A 53 18.57 9.77 6.54
N ILE A 54 18.16 11.04 6.40
CA ILE A 54 18.38 12.11 7.40
C ILE A 54 17.42 11.98 8.60
N GLY A 55 16.30 11.28 8.42
CA GLY A 55 15.32 11.04 9.50
C GLY A 55 15.75 9.97 10.50
N ASN A 56 14.89 9.72 11.50
CA ASN A 56 15.22 8.81 12.61
C ASN A 56 14.76 7.35 12.43
N ASN A 57 13.85 7.07 11.49
CA ASN A 57 13.21 5.76 11.36
C ASN A 57 13.14 5.31 9.90
N ASN A 58 13.12 3.99 9.70
CA ASN A 58 12.70 3.41 8.42
C ASN A 58 11.17 3.46 8.34
N VAL A 59 10.62 3.63 7.15
CA VAL A 59 9.18 3.75 6.93
C VAL A 59 8.74 2.77 5.87
N SER A 60 7.69 2.01 6.16
CA SER A 60 6.98 1.19 5.18
C SER A 60 5.69 1.91 4.80
N LEU A 61 5.45 2.10 3.52
CA LEU A 61 4.20 2.64 3.00
C LEU A 61 3.44 1.54 2.28
N GLU A 62 2.14 1.47 2.58
CA GLU A 62 1.15 0.72 1.80
C GLU A 62 0.24 1.73 1.11
N LEU A 63 0.03 1.58 -0.18
CA LEU A 63 -0.75 2.46 -1.03
C LEU A 63 -2.04 1.75 -1.41
N LYS A 64 -3.15 2.45 -1.28
CA LYS A 64 -4.46 1.98 -1.75
C LYS A 64 -5.13 3.07 -2.56
N TYR A 65 -5.81 2.67 -3.63
CA TYR A 65 -6.51 3.61 -4.50
C TYR A 65 -7.96 3.18 -4.73
N ILE A 66 -8.88 4.10 -4.47
CA ILE A 66 -10.31 3.95 -4.73
C ILE A 66 -10.67 4.77 -5.96
N SER A 67 -10.99 4.08 -7.06
CA SER A 67 -11.40 4.75 -8.29
C SER A 67 -12.81 5.34 -8.18
N LEU A 68 -13.00 6.55 -8.74
CA LEU A 68 -14.33 7.17 -8.85
C LEU A 68 -15.29 6.30 -9.67
N VAL A 69 -14.77 5.61 -10.69
CA VAL A 69 -15.53 4.64 -11.50
C VAL A 69 -16.09 3.52 -10.63
N GLY A 70 -15.28 2.93 -9.74
CA GLY A 70 -15.74 1.86 -8.87
C GLY A 70 -16.76 2.31 -7.83
N LEU A 71 -16.75 3.60 -7.45
CA LEU A 71 -17.74 4.18 -6.55
C LEU A 71 -19.07 4.49 -7.24
N ILE A 72 -19.03 5.10 -8.43
CA ILE A 72 -20.25 5.52 -9.13
C ILE A 72 -21.01 4.33 -9.75
N LYS A 73 -20.33 3.22 -10.05
CA LYS A 73 -20.91 2.08 -10.74
C LYS A 73 -22.08 1.43 -10.00
N ASN A 74 -22.09 1.53 -8.67
CA ASN A 74 -23.18 1.04 -7.84
C ASN A 74 -24.39 1.99 -7.82
N GLN A 75 -24.22 3.24 -8.26
CA GLN A 75 -25.24 4.27 -8.26
C GLN A 75 -25.87 4.46 -9.64
N LYS A 76 -25.08 4.29 -10.71
CA LYS A 76 -25.48 4.62 -12.08
C LYS A 76 -24.81 3.70 -13.11
N ASN A 77 -25.60 3.10 -13.99
CA ASN A 77 -25.12 2.21 -15.06
C ASN A 77 -24.36 2.94 -16.19
N LYS A 78 -24.67 4.22 -16.43
CA LYS A 78 -24.01 5.05 -17.43
C LYS A 78 -23.64 6.39 -16.82
N PHE A 79 -22.36 6.74 -16.85
CA PHE A 79 -21.85 8.01 -16.31
C PHE A 79 -20.86 8.64 -17.29
N ASN A 80 -20.67 9.94 -17.17
CA ASN A 80 -19.72 10.72 -17.98
C ASN A 80 -18.66 11.40 -17.09
N ALA A 81 -17.75 12.15 -17.71
CA ALA A 81 -16.69 12.85 -16.98
C ALA A 81 -17.23 13.88 -15.97
N ASN A 82 -18.33 14.57 -16.29
CA ASN A 82 -18.94 15.56 -15.39
C ASN A 82 -19.57 14.89 -14.16
N ASP A 83 -20.12 13.68 -14.32
CA ASP A 83 -20.63 12.88 -13.20
C ASP A 83 -19.48 12.50 -12.25
N LEU A 84 -18.32 12.10 -12.78
CA LEU A 84 -17.14 11.77 -11.99
C LEU A 84 -16.57 13.00 -11.28
N GLU A 85 -16.50 14.15 -11.96
CA GLU A 85 -16.01 15.40 -11.36
C GLU A 85 -16.90 15.85 -10.20
N ARG A 86 -18.23 15.76 -10.36
CA ARG A 86 -19.18 16.06 -9.28
C ARG A 86 -19.00 15.11 -8.10
N LEU A 87 -18.84 13.81 -8.37
CA LEU A 87 -18.61 12.81 -7.33
C LEU A 87 -17.32 13.08 -6.55
N ASP A 88 -16.23 13.44 -7.25
CA ASP A 88 -14.93 13.75 -6.65
C ASP A 88 -15.03 14.95 -5.69
N LYS A 89 -15.78 16.01 -6.07
CA LYS A 89 -16.05 17.16 -5.19
C LYS A 89 -16.90 16.80 -3.97
N ILE A 90 -17.91 15.94 -4.15
CA ILE A 90 -18.74 15.47 -3.02
C ILE A 90 -17.89 14.68 -2.01
N ILE A 91 -17.02 13.80 -2.50
CA ILE A 91 -16.13 12.97 -1.66
C ILE A 91 -15.11 13.81 -0.90
N GLU A 92 -14.63 14.91 -1.49
CA GLU A 92 -13.69 15.84 -0.86
C GLU A 92 -14.25 16.40 0.46
N GLU A 93 -15.54 16.73 0.49
CA GLU A 93 -16.22 17.36 1.62
C GLU A 93 -16.93 16.37 2.57
N GLU A 94 -17.01 15.09 2.19
CA GLU A 94 -17.75 14.08 2.96
C GLU A 94 -17.07 13.74 4.29
N ASP A 95 -17.91 13.54 5.32
CA ASP A 95 -17.45 13.04 6.61
C ASP A 95 -16.76 11.68 6.45
N GLU A 96 -15.68 11.47 7.20
CA GLU A 96 -14.85 10.27 7.06
C GLU A 96 -15.62 8.99 7.42
N GLU A 97 -16.46 8.99 8.46
CA GLU A 97 -17.22 7.80 8.83
C GLU A 97 -18.25 7.41 7.77
N VAL A 98 -18.86 8.41 7.13
CA VAL A 98 -19.78 8.20 6.00
C VAL A 98 -19.02 7.72 4.77
N LEU A 99 -17.88 8.33 4.48
CA LEU A 99 -17.01 8.00 3.35
C LEU A 99 -16.53 6.55 3.43
N LEU A 100 -16.07 6.09 4.60
CA LEU A 100 -15.59 4.72 4.79
C LEU A 100 -16.70 3.68 4.57
N LYS A 101 -17.96 4.03 4.79
CA LYS A 101 -19.12 3.13 4.55
C LYS A 101 -19.54 3.07 3.08
N ARG A 102 -18.99 3.92 2.20
CA ARG A 102 -19.35 3.89 0.77
C ARG A 102 -18.99 2.55 0.15
N SER A 103 -19.95 2.03 -0.61
CA SER A 103 -19.74 0.82 -1.38
C SER A 103 -18.84 1.07 -2.58
N TYR A 104 -17.85 0.20 -2.75
CA TYR A 104 -16.88 0.24 -3.83
C TYR A 104 -16.91 -1.06 -4.62
N THR A 105 -16.97 -0.95 -5.94
CA THR A 105 -16.97 -2.10 -6.86
C THR A 105 -15.73 -2.11 -7.72
N TYR A 106 -15.06 -3.25 -7.80
CA TYR A 106 -13.83 -3.43 -8.57
C TYR A 106 -13.85 -4.74 -9.34
N TRP A 107 -13.06 -4.82 -10.42
CA TRP A 107 -12.89 -6.05 -11.19
C TRP A 107 -11.83 -6.95 -10.54
N SER A 108 -12.24 -8.12 -10.05
CA SER A 108 -11.32 -9.11 -9.50
C SER A 108 -10.71 -9.93 -10.64
N LYS A 109 -9.41 -9.74 -10.92
CA LYS A 109 -8.69 -10.51 -11.95
C LYS A 109 -8.68 -12.02 -11.67
N GLU A 110 -8.55 -12.39 -10.39
CA GLU A 110 -8.51 -13.78 -9.93
C GLU A 110 -9.84 -14.50 -10.18
N ASN A 111 -10.95 -13.86 -9.81
CA ASN A 111 -12.28 -14.47 -9.90
C ASN A 111 -12.99 -14.16 -11.23
N LYS A 112 -12.42 -13.28 -12.06
CA LYS A 112 -12.97 -12.81 -13.34
C LYS A 112 -14.39 -12.26 -13.22
N GLU A 113 -14.66 -11.54 -12.14
CA GLU A 113 -15.97 -10.94 -11.87
C GLU A 113 -15.82 -9.60 -11.13
N TYR A 114 -16.89 -8.81 -11.12
CA TYR A 114 -16.95 -7.62 -10.28
C TYR A 114 -17.26 -8.03 -8.84
N LYS A 115 -16.43 -7.57 -7.91
CA LYS A 115 -16.66 -7.71 -6.47
C LYS A 115 -17.02 -6.37 -5.85
N GLN A 116 -17.84 -6.43 -4.81
CA GLN A 116 -18.29 -5.29 -4.04
C GLN A 116 -17.70 -5.37 -2.63
N THR A 117 -17.28 -4.23 -2.10
CA THR A 117 -16.70 -4.04 -0.76
C THR A 117 -17.03 -2.62 -0.29
N THR A 118 -16.40 -2.15 0.78
CA THR A 118 -16.45 -0.76 1.24
C THR A 118 -15.07 -0.10 1.21
N ILE A 119 -15.03 1.24 1.22
CA ILE A 119 -13.76 1.97 1.36
C ILE A 119 -13.06 1.61 2.67
N GLY A 120 -13.83 1.46 3.76
CA GLY A 120 -13.32 1.03 5.07
C GLY A 120 -12.65 -0.33 5.04
N GLU A 121 -13.28 -1.33 4.42
CA GLU A 121 -12.69 -2.67 4.27
C GLU A 121 -11.39 -2.63 3.46
N VAL A 122 -11.30 -1.82 2.41
CA VAL A 122 -10.05 -1.64 1.64
C VAL A 122 -8.95 -1.04 2.52
N LEU A 123 -9.28 -0.03 3.33
CA LEU A 123 -8.35 0.60 4.27
C LEU A 123 -7.85 -0.41 5.33
N ASP A 124 -8.77 -1.14 5.95
CA ASP A 124 -8.47 -2.12 6.99
C ASP A 124 -7.61 -3.27 6.44
N ASN A 125 -7.90 -3.73 5.22
CA ASN A 125 -7.07 -4.71 4.53
C ASN A 125 -5.65 -4.19 4.28
N GLY A 126 -5.50 -2.94 3.85
CA GLY A 126 -4.19 -2.30 3.71
C GLY A 126 -3.44 -2.20 5.05
N ILE A 127 -4.14 -1.85 6.14
CA ILE A 127 -3.55 -1.80 7.49
C ILE A 127 -3.05 -3.18 7.92
N ASN A 128 -3.84 -4.23 7.71
CA ASN A 128 -3.47 -5.59 8.07
C ASN A 128 -2.29 -6.10 7.23
N GLN A 129 -2.29 -5.83 5.94
CA GLN A 129 -1.19 -6.15 5.03
C GLN A 129 0.11 -5.47 5.45
N LEU A 130 0.06 -4.17 5.74
CA LEU A 130 1.22 -3.40 6.19
C LEU A 130 1.80 -3.94 7.51
N LYS A 131 0.96 -4.28 8.49
CA LYS A 131 1.39 -4.91 9.75
C LYS A 131 2.14 -6.21 9.48
N LEU A 132 1.62 -7.06 8.59
CA LEU A 132 2.28 -8.31 8.20
C LEU A 132 3.64 -8.02 7.56
N TYR A 133 3.73 -7.08 6.61
CA TYR A 133 4.98 -6.74 5.94
C TYR A 133 6.02 -6.18 6.91
N MET A 134 5.65 -5.27 7.79
CA MET A 134 6.56 -4.74 8.82
C MET A 134 7.12 -5.83 9.73
N ASN A 135 6.29 -6.80 10.11
CA ASN A 135 6.71 -7.96 10.90
C ASN A 135 7.67 -8.89 10.14
N ILE A 136 7.59 -8.95 8.80
CA ILE A 136 8.55 -9.70 7.98
C ILE A 136 9.84 -8.92 7.79
N ILE A 137 9.75 -7.60 7.55
CA ILE A 137 10.91 -6.71 7.42
C ILE A 137 11.76 -6.71 8.69
N SER A 138 11.13 -6.75 9.87
CA SER A 138 11.84 -6.78 11.16
C SER A 138 12.61 -8.09 11.43
N LYS A 139 12.32 -9.18 10.68
CA LYS A 139 13.10 -10.43 10.74
C LYS A 139 14.48 -10.31 10.07
N GLY A 140 14.70 -9.25 9.29
CA GLY A 140 15.96 -9.00 8.59
C GLY A 140 16.06 -9.72 7.25
N LYS A 141 17.28 -9.90 6.75
CA LYS A 141 17.51 -10.57 5.46
C LYS A 141 17.37 -12.08 5.60
N THR A 142 16.64 -12.68 4.68
CA THR A 142 16.60 -14.14 4.56
C THR A 142 17.80 -14.66 3.76
N ILE A 143 18.27 -15.85 4.11
CA ILE A 143 19.37 -16.55 3.40
C ILE A 143 18.82 -17.25 2.15
N ASP A 144 17.55 -17.63 2.17
CA ASP A 144 16.93 -18.49 1.16
C ASP A 144 15.41 -18.23 1.02
N TYR A 145 14.70 -19.12 0.34
CA TYR A 145 13.24 -19.05 0.16
C TYR A 145 12.45 -19.80 1.23
N TYR A 146 13.11 -20.35 2.25
CA TYR A 146 12.51 -21.20 3.28
C TYR A 146 12.32 -20.44 4.60
N SER A 147 13.15 -19.44 4.85
CA SER A 147 12.99 -18.54 6.00
C SER A 147 12.36 -17.20 5.59
N SER A 148 11.44 -16.71 6.42
CA SER A 148 10.78 -15.42 6.20
C SER A 148 11.74 -14.25 6.43
N GLY A 149 11.64 -13.23 5.59
CA GLY A 149 12.45 -12.01 5.72
C GLY A 149 12.53 -11.24 4.41
N ILE A 150 13.43 -10.27 4.38
CA ILE A 150 13.72 -9.45 3.19
C ILE A 150 14.50 -10.28 2.18
N PHE A 151 13.95 -10.38 0.98
CA PHE A 151 14.54 -11.04 -0.17
C PHE A 151 14.69 -10.04 -1.33
N ASP A 152 15.47 -9.00 -1.10
CA ASP A 152 15.73 -7.96 -2.09
C ASP A 152 17.23 -7.73 -2.23
N LYS A 153 17.71 -7.66 -3.47
CA LYS A 153 19.14 -7.47 -3.78
C LYS A 153 19.57 -6.00 -3.70
N ARG A 154 18.63 -5.06 -3.74
CA ARG A 154 18.88 -3.62 -3.70
C ARG A 154 19.18 -3.11 -2.29
N ILE A 155 19.01 -3.97 -1.28
CA ILE A 155 19.13 -3.62 0.13
C ILE A 155 20.16 -4.50 0.83
N LYS A 156 21.06 -3.84 1.56
CA LYS A 156 21.95 -4.45 2.53
C LYS A 156 21.29 -4.37 3.90
N VAL A 157 21.23 -5.51 4.58
CA VAL A 157 20.70 -5.64 5.93
C VAL A 157 21.84 -6.05 6.85
N THR A 158 22.05 -5.30 7.92
CA THR A 158 23.13 -5.55 8.91
C THR A 158 22.57 -5.50 10.31
N LYS A 159 23.08 -6.33 11.23
CA LYS A 159 22.66 -6.28 12.63
C LYS A 159 22.96 -4.91 13.24
N SER A 160 22.09 -4.45 14.11
CA SER A 160 22.22 -3.17 14.80
C SER A 160 21.56 -3.21 16.17
N ASN A 161 21.71 -2.11 16.92
CA ASN A 161 20.85 -1.86 18.06
C ASN A 161 19.37 -1.76 17.63
N PRO A 162 18.43 -2.05 18.54
CA PRO A 162 17.00 -1.91 18.28
C PRO A 162 16.67 -0.53 17.71
N ASN A 163 15.90 -0.51 16.63
CA ASN A 163 15.39 0.69 15.99
C ASN A 163 13.92 0.51 15.59
N LYS A 164 13.25 1.62 15.32
CA LYS A 164 11.82 1.65 15.04
C LYS A 164 11.57 1.63 13.54
N LEU A 165 10.71 0.71 13.12
CA LEU A 165 10.07 0.70 11.82
C LEU A 165 8.68 1.32 11.98
N LYS A 166 8.40 2.38 11.20
CA LYS A 166 7.09 3.02 11.13
C LYS A 166 6.34 2.56 9.90
N GLY A 167 5.02 2.52 9.98
CA GLY A 167 4.17 2.16 8.85
C GLY A 167 3.04 3.15 8.66
N PHE A 168 2.76 3.49 7.41
CA PHE A 168 1.57 4.26 7.04
C PHE A 168 0.84 3.63 5.86
N VAL A 169 -0.48 3.59 5.94
CA VAL A 169 -1.36 3.33 4.80
C VAL A 169 -1.81 4.68 4.24
N ILE A 170 -1.57 4.90 2.95
CA ILE A 170 -2.06 6.07 2.21
C ILE A 170 -3.18 5.57 1.30
N LEU A 171 -4.40 5.95 1.62
CA LEU A 171 -5.58 5.66 0.82
C LEU A 171 -5.97 6.92 0.06
N VAL A 172 -5.88 6.87 -1.27
CA VAL A 172 -6.36 7.95 -2.14
C VAL A 172 -7.72 7.55 -2.72
N ILE A 173 -8.68 8.46 -2.65
CA ILE A 173 -10.05 8.26 -3.13
C ILE A 173 -10.32 9.32 -4.17
N GLY A 174 -10.47 8.89 -5.43
CA GLY A 174 -10.47 9.81 -6.56
C GLY A 174 -9.19 10.63 -6.62
N PHE A 175 -9.32 11.94 -6.78
CA PHE A 175 -8.16 12.84 -6.94
C PHE A 175 -8.02 13.84 -5.79
N ARG A 176 -9.06 14.00 -4.97
CA ARG A 176 -9.16 15.08 -4.00
C ARG A 176 -9.03 14.62 -2.56
N ARG A 177 -9.38 13.38 -2.25
CA ARG A 177 -9.43 12.89 -0.87
C ARG A 177 -8.32 11.89 -0.59
N ILE A 178 -7.56 12.15 0.48
CA ILE A 178 -6.48 11.28 0.96
C ILE A 178 -6.75 11.00 2.44
N LEU A 179 -6.78 9.72 2.81
CA LEU A 179 -6.79 9.28 4.19
C LEU A 179 -5.43 8.66 4.53
N LEU A 180 -4.89 9.05 5.68
CA LEU A 180 -3.64 8.52 6.21
C LEU A 180 -3.93 7.76 7.51
N ARG A 181 -3.39 6.54 7.63
CA ARG A 181 -3.43 5.77 8.88
C ARG A 181 -2.04 5.28 9.24
N SER A 182 -1.61 5.57 10.46
CA SER A 182 -0.40 4.97 11.02
C SER A 182 -0.71 3.61 11.64
N VAL A 183 0.21 2.66 11.53
CA VAL A 183 0.17 1.40 12.28
C VAL A 183 1.18 1.44 13.44
N GLU A 184 1.04 0.50 14.37
CA GLU A 184 1.96 0.37 15.51
C GLU A 184 3.40 0.19 15.04
N GLU A 185 4.33 0.83 15.76
CA GLU A 185 5.76 0.74 15.46
C GLU A 185 6.26 -0.69 15.71
N VAL A 186 7.08 -1.22 14.80
CA VAL A 186 7.72 -2.53 14.97
C VAL A 186 9.19 -2.31 15.31
N ILE A 187 9.68 -3.00 16.33
CA ILE A 187 11.11 -2.99 16.68
C ILE A 187 11.88 -3.91 15.73
N SER A 188 12.94 -3.38 15.14
CA SER A 188 13.88 -4.12 14.30
C SER A 188 15.30 -4.02 14.88
N ASN A 189 16.04 -5.11 14.84
CA ASN A 189 17.45 -5.17 15.25
C ASN A 189 18.38 -5.08 14.04
N TYR A 190 17.92 -4.42 12.97
CA TYR A 190 18.64 -4.31 11.71
C TYR A 190 18.72 -2.89 11.18
N LEU A 191 19.90 -2.55 10.63
CA LEU A 191 20.10 -1.40 9.76
C LEU A 191 19.91 -1.81 8.31
N TYR A 192 19.27 -0.92 7.56
CA TYR A 192 18.92 -1.09 6.17
C TYR A 192 19.62 -0.01 5.34
N ALA A 193 20.34 -0.42 4.30
CA ALA A 193 21.03 0.50 3.39
C ALA A 193 20.80 0.09 1.95
N LYS A 194 20.62 1.06 1.06
CA LYS A 194 20.55 0.81 -0.38
C LYS A 194 21.96 0.46 -0.90
N ILE A 195 22.03 -0.51 -1.81
CA ILE A 195 23.26 -0.89 -2.52
C ILE A 195 23.36 -0.08 -3.81
#